data_AF-C6PP14-F1
#
_entry.id   AF-C6PP14-F1
#
_cell.length_a   1.000
_cell.length_b   1.000
_cell.length_c   1.000
_cell.angle_alpha   90.00
_cell.angle_beta   90.00
_cell.angle_gamma   90.00
#
_symmetry.space_group_name_H-M   'P 1'
#
loop_
_entity.id
_entity.type
_entity.pdbx_description
1 polymer ?
#
loop_
_entity_poly.entity_id
_entity_poly.type
_entity_poly.pdbx_seq_one_letter_code
_entity_poly.pdbx_strand_id
1 'polypeptide(L)'
;MLTVVSDGVIHAGLGEILNLGWQWKDVETYLKKRTGSNLNVQVVAKDLLEACWDLYCRKPGDDTTVVSIKVRKPSFVNVFTGPPKDKEMDSVVIKNFMDSPGKKVICGGTAANIAERELGGKLKVNLDFFNKDVPPTATMEGIDLITEGVLTLSMAIEKIKKYLDPSSEDRGYIDCDGKDGVSSLVKILMEDCTHLNLWIGMAVNPAHQNPDFPADLSIKLKLVGELYNQMKALRKKSAYKLCVNKIVRMH
;
A
#
# COMPACT_ATOMS: atom_id res chain seq x y z
N MET A 1 -11.41 -4.50 -17.28
CA MET A 1 -11.80 -3.28 -16.53
C MET A 1 -13.10 -2.81 -17.13
N LEU A 2 -14.04 -2.35 -16.33
CA LEU A 2 -15.29 -1.75 -16.77
C LEU A 2 -15.28 -0.28 -16.35
N THR A 3 -15.50 0.63 -17.29
CA THR A 3 -15.63 2.07 -17.00
C THR A 3 -17.03 2.50 -17.44
N VAL A 4 -17.76 3.11 -16.51
CA VAL A 4 -19.10 3.67 -16.70
C VAL A 4 -18.98 5.18 -16.58
N VAL A 5 -19.60 5.91 -17.50
CA VAL A 5 -19.47 7.36 -17.61
C VAL A 5 -20.83 8.03 -17.77
N SER A 6 -20.96 9.29 -17.31
CA SER A 6 -22.08 10.15 -17.72
C SER A 6 -21.89 10.64 -19.17
N ASP A 7 -22.95 11.19 -19.75
CA ASP A 7 -22.93 11.89 -21.04
C ASP A 7 -21.98 13.10 -21.04
N GLY A 8 -21.77 13.75 -19.89
CA GLY A 8 -20.72 14.77 -19.72
C GLY A 8 -19.32 14.34 -20.13
N VAL A 9 -18.99 13.03 -20.14
CA VAL A 9 -17.74 12.53 -20.75
C VAL A 9 -17.83 12.48 -22.27
N ILE A 10 -18.94 11.97 -22.79
CA ILE A 10 -19.15 11.76 -24.24
C ILE A 10 -19.28 13.10 -24.98
N HIS A 11 -19.84 14.11 -24.33
CA HIS A 11 -20.02 15.46 -24.87
C HIS A 11 -18.85 16.41 -24.55
N ALA A 12 -17.79 15.93 -23.88
CA ALA A 12 -16.64 16.76 -23.54
C ALA A 12 -16.05 17.45 -24.78
N GLY A 13 -15.84 18.77 -24.68
CA GLY A 13 -15.31 19.60 -25.76
C GLY A 13 -16.29 19.93 -26.89
N LEU A 14 -17.57 19.53 -26.82
CA LEU A 14 -18.58 19.88 -27.83
C LEU A 14 -18.74 21.39 -27.96
N GLY A 15 -18.56 21.92 -29.18
CA GLY A 15 -18.74 23.35 -29.48
C GLY A 15 -17.56 24.26 -29.09
N GLU A 16 -16.61 23.74 -28.31
CA GLU A 16 -15.40 24.45 -27.89
C GLU A 16 -14.17 24.00 -28.70
N ILE A 17 -13.81 22.72 -28.54
CA ILE A 17 -12.61 22.11 -29.16
C ILE A 17 -13.00 21.12 -30.26
N LEU A 18 -14.15 20.46 -30.12
CA LEU A 18 -14.63 19.38 -30.97
C LEU A 18 -16.02 19.70 -31.54
N ASN A 19 -16.22 19.45 -32.83
CA ASN A 19 -17.51 19.70 -33.49
C ASN A 19 -18.64 18.75 -33.03
N LEU A 20 -18.28 17.53 -32.59
CA LEU A 20 -19.22 16.50 -32.16
C LEU A 20 -18.97 16.06 -30.70
N GLY A 21 -18.11 16.75 -29.95
CA GLY A 21 -17.66 16.29 -28.63
C GLY A 21 -16.74 15.07 -28.72
N TRP A 22 -16.48 14.43 -27.58
CA TRP A 22 -15.47 13.38 -27.48
C TRP A 22 -15.91 12.02 -28.02
N GLN A 23 -17.20 11.68 -28.01
CA GLN A 23 -17.74 10.43 -28.59
C GLN A 23 -17.22 9.11 -27.97
N TRP A 24 -18.02 8.04 -28.11
CA TRP A 24 -17.73 6.73 -27.50
C TRP A 24 -16.42 6.10 -28.01
N LYS A 25 -16.12 6.22 -29.31
CA LYS A 25 -14.94 5.58 -29.92
C LYS A 25 -13.64 6.23 -29.47
N ASP A 26 -13.61 7.54 -29.28
CA ASP A 26 -12.40 8.23 -28.83
C ASP A 26 -12.15 7.96 -27.34
N VAL A 27 -13.20 7.94 -26.50
CA VAL A 27 -13.11 7.51 -25.11
C VAL A 27 -12.61 6.07 -24.99
N GLU A 28 -13.14 5.15 -25.80
CA GLU A 28 -12.67 3.76 -25.85
C GLU A 28 -11.18 3.70 -26.24
N THR A 29 -10.77 4.46 -27.26
CA THR A 29 -9.39 4.50 -27.74
C THR A 29 -8.44 5.10 -26.70
N TYR A 30 -8.88 6.17 -26.02
CA TYR A 30 -8.15 6.81 -24.94
C TYR A 30 -7.92 5.83 -23.79
N LEU A 31 -8.99 5.17 -23.33
CA LEU A 31 -8.90 4.17 -22.27
C LEU A 31 -8.02 2.99 -22.67
N LYS A 32 -8.11 2.46 -23.91
CA LYS A 32 -7.23 1.38 -24.38
C LYS A 32 -5.74 1.76 -24.36
N LYS A 33 -5.39 3.00 -24.71
CA LYS A 33 -4.00 3.50 -24.64
C LYS A 33 -3.50 3.67 -23.21
N ARG A 34 -4.41 4.05 -22.31
CA ARG A 34 -4.11 4.33 -20.89
C ARG A 34 -4.27 3.11 -19.98
N THR A 35 -4.79 1.98 -20.46
CA THR A 35 -5.06 0.78 -19.64
C THR A 35 -4.10 -0.37 -19.96
N GLY A 36 -3.18 -0.63 -19.02
CA GLY A 36 -2.33 -1.83 -18.97
C GLY A 36 -2.79 -2.79 -17.87
N SER A 37 -2.21 -4.00 -17.85
CA SER A 37 -2.61 -5.09 -16.93
C SER A 37 -2.54 -4.72 -15.44
N ASN A 38 -1.60 -3.85 -15.04
CA ASN A 38 -1.33 -3.52 -13.64
C ASN A 38 -1.89 -2.18 -13.16
N LEU A 39 -2.68 -1.46 -13.96
CA LEU A 39 -3.12 -0.12 -13.58
C LEU A 39 -4.18 -0.10 -12.48
N ASN A 40 -4.06 0.93 -11.64
CA ASN A 40 -4.96 1.31 -10.56
C ASN A 40 -6.23 1.95 -11.14
N VAL A 41 -7.40 1.42 -10.76
CA VAL A 41 -8.70 1.89 -11.28
C VAL A 41 -8.99 3.35 -10.98
N GLN A 42 -8.48 3.86 -9.86
CA GLN A 42 -8.67 5.24 -9.45
C GLN A 42 -7.86 6.18 -10.32
N VAL A 43 -6.63 5.79 -10.66
CA VAL A 43 -5.77 6.53 -11.60
C VAL A 43 -6.45 6.62 -12.95
N VAL A 44 -7.00 5.52 -13.47
CA VAL A 44 -7.72 5.53 -14.76
C VAL A 44 -8.97 6.44 -14.72
N ALA A 45 -9.75 6.40 -13.64
CA ALA A 45 -10.92 7.26 -13.51
C ALA A 45 -10.54 8.75 -13.43
N LYS A 46 -9.51 9.08 -12.64
CA LYS A 46 -9.00 10.46 -12.51
C LYS A 46 -8.40 10.96 -13.82
N ASP A 47 -7.62 10.13 -14.50
CA ASP A 47 -7.02 10.47 -15.79
C ASP A 47 -8.09 10.78 -16.85
N LEU A 48 -9.18 10.00 -16.88
CA LEU A 48 -10.30 10.28 -17.78
C LEU A 48 -11.02 11.58 -17.40
N LEU A 49 -11.19 11.88 -16.11
CA LEU A 49 -11.78 13.13 -15.65
C LEU A 49 -10.91 14.35 -15.99
N GLU A 50 -9.60 14.25 -15.81
CA GLU A 50 -8.64 15.30 -16.20
C GLU A 50 -8.66 15.54 -17.71
N ALA A 51 -8.75 14.49 -18.53
CA ALA A 51 -8.92 14.64 -19.97
C ALA A 51 -10.23 15.38 -20.33
N CYS A 52 -11.33 15.09 -19.63
CA CYS A 52 -12.58 15.84 -19.81
C CYS A 52 -12.41 17.30 -19.39
N TRP A 53 -11.73 17.57 -18.26
CA TRP A 53 -11.47 18.92 -17.77
C TRP A 53 -10.65 19.74 -18.76
N ASP A 54 -9.62 19.15 -19.37
CA ASP A 54 -8.85 19.78 -20.44
C ASP A 54 -9.70 19.99 -21.71
N LEU A 55 -10.58 19.05 -22.07
CA LEU A 55 -11.52 19.20 -23.19
C LEU A 55 -12.57 20.29 -22.95
N TYR A 56 -12.91 20.58 -21.70
CA TYR A 56 -13.73 21.72 -21.29
C TYR A 56 -12.92 23.02 -21.14
N CYS A 57 -11.71 23.09 -21.69
CA CYS A 57 -10.84 24.26 -21.60
C CYS A 57 -10.54 24.70 -20.15
N ARG A 58 -10.61 23.76 -19.20
CA ARG A 58 -10.49 24.02 -17.74
C ARG A 58 -11.49 25.04 -17.22
N LYS A 59 -12.70 25.03 -17.77
CA LYS A 59 -13.83 25.84 -17.33
C LYS A 59 -14.99 24.91 -16.98
N PRO A 60 -15.94 25.36 -16.14
CA PRO A 60 -17.18 24.62 -15.92
C PRO A 60 -17.86 24.30 -17.27
N GLY A 61 -18.05 23.01 -17.54
CA GLY A 61 -18.77 22.47 -18.68
C GLY A 61 -20.03 21.75 -18.21
N ASP A 62 -20.16 20.47 -18.56
CA ASP A 62 -21.22 19.58 -18.08
C ASP A 62 -20.78 18.75 -16.85
N ASP A 63 -21.76 18.26 -16.08
CA ASP A 63 -21.52 17.38 -14.94
C ASP A 63 -20.89 16.05 -15.40
N THR A 64 -19.64 15.84 -15.04
CA THR A 64 -18.82 14.73 -15.54
C THR A 64 -18.60 13.68 -14.44
N THR A 65 -19.11 12.47 -14.65
CA THR A 65 -18.95 11.34 -13.71
C THR A 65 -18.25 10.17 -14.38
N VAL A 66 -17.27 9.58 -13.70
CA VAL A 66 -16.54 8.39 -14.15
C VAL A 66 -16.49 7.37 -13.01
N VAL A 67 -16.89 6.13 -13.30
CA VAL A 67 -16.79 4.99 -12.39
C VAL A 67 -15.97 3.89 -13.06
N SER A 68 -14.84 3.51 -12.46
CA SER A 68 -13.97 2.44 -12.95
C SER A 68 -13.95 1.24 -12.01
N ILE A 69 -14.15 0.04 -12.56
CA ILE A 69 -14.25 -1.23 -11.85
C ILE A 69 -13.24 -2.22 -12.43
N LYS A 70 -12.44 -2.87 -11.57
CA LYS A 70 -11.52 -3.94 -11.94
C LYS A 70 -11.80 -5.17 -11.10
N VAL A 71 -12.23 -6.23 -11.79
CA VAL A 71 -12.32 -7.57 -11.20
C VAL A 71 -10.93 -8.18 -11.18
N ARG A 72 -10.48 -8.66 -10.02
CA ARG A 72 -9.18 -9.33 -9.86
C ARG A 72 -9.27 -10.50 -8.90
N LYS A 73 -8.37 -11.47 -9.05
CA LYS A 73 -8.17 -12.52 -8.04
C LYS A 73 -7.71 -11.89 -6.72
N PRO A 74 -7.99 -12.53 -5.57
CA PRO A 74 -7.39 -12.13 -4.29
C PRO A 74 -5.88 -12.01 -4.40
N SER A 75 -5.37 -10.84 -4.04
CA SER A 75 -3.95 -10.55 -3.89
C SER A 75 -3.64 -10.32 -2.41
N PHE A 76 -2.79 -11.19 -1.86
CA PHE A 76 -2.43 -11.21 -0.46
C PHE A 76 -1.12 -10.46 -0.24
N VAL A 77 -1.04 -9.71 0.85
CA VAL A 77 0.19 -9.08 1.33
C VAL A 77 0.40 -9.50 2.78
N ASN A 78 1.61 -9.95 3.09
CA ASN A 78 2.01 -10.38 4.42
C ASN A 78 3.06 -9.42 4.94
N VAL A 79 2.76 -8.69 6.00
CA VAL A 79 3.70 -7.75 6.63
C VAL A 79 4.16 -8.35 7.95
N PHE A 80 5.45 -8.64 8.06
CA PHE A 80 6.08 -9.14 9.28
C PHE A 80 6.84 -8.04 10.00
N THR A 81 6.50 -7.81 11.26
CA THR A 81 7.12 -6.75 12.07
C THR A 81 7.40 -7.19 13.50
N GLY A 82 8.65 -6.99 13.91
CA GLY A 82 9.17 -7.34 15.23
C GLY A 82 9.44 -8.83 15.46
N PRO A 83 10.25 -9.16 16.50
CA PRO A 83 10.56 -10.54 16.84
C PRO A 83 9.37 -11.27 17.45
N PRO A 84 9.18 -12.58 17.16
CA PRO A 84 8.31 -13.45 17.96
C PRO A 84 8.63 -13.34 19.45
N LYS A 85 7.63 -13.62 20.31
CA LYS A 85 7.83 -13.53 21.77
C LYS A 85 8.96 -14.45 22.25
N ASP A 86 8.97 -15.67 21.73
CA ASP A 86 9.87 -16.74 22.12
C ASP A 86 10.76 -17.08 20.92
N LYS A 87 12.09 -17.01 21.08
CA LYS A 87 13.07 -17.19 19.99
C LYS A 87 12.97 -18.57 19.32
N GLU A 88 12.56 -19.60 20.05
CA GLU A 88 12.33 -20.96 19.54
C GLU A 88 11.23 -20.98 18.46
N MET A 89 10.35 -19.98 18.44
CA MET A 89 9.29 -19.85 17.44
C MET A 89 9.74 -19.21 16.13
N ASP A 90 10.96 -18.65 16.08
CA ASP A 90 11.45 -17.92 14.90
C ASP A 90 11.35 -18.76 13.62
N SER A 91 11.86 -20.00 13.65
CA SER A 91 11.83 -20.91 12.50
C SER A 91 10.41 -21.22 12.02
N VAL A 92 9.50 -21.52 12.94
CA VAL A 92 8.10 -21.84 12.64
C VAL A 92 7.35 -20.63 12.09
N VAL A 93 7.58 -19.44 12.65
CA VAL A 93 6.96 -18.19 12.21
C VAL A 93 7.45 -17.82 10.82
N ILE A 94 8.76 -17.86 10.57
CA ILE A 94 9.34 -17.54 9.26
C ILE A 94 8.87 -18.54 8.21
N LYS A 95 8.87 -19.84 8.49
CA LYS A 95 8.35 -20.86 7.58
C LYS A 95 6.89 -20.58 7.20
N ASN A 96 6.02 -20.38 8.19
CA ASN A 96 4.61 -20.08 7.94
C ASN A 96 4.41 -18.73 7.21
N PHE A 97 5.26 -17.75 7.48
CA PHE A 97 5.28 -16.47 6.79
C PHE A 97 5.61 -16.67 5.31
N MET A 98 6.65 -17.44 4.98
CA MET A 98 7.04 -17.75 3.59
C MET A 98 6.00 -18.61 2.86
N ASP A 99 5.43 -19.62 3.53
CA ASP A 99 4.40 -20.51 2.98
C ASP A 99 3.06 -19.82 2.72
N SER A 100 2.85 -18.63 3.29
CA SER A 100 1.64 -17.85 3.04
C SER A 100 1.56 -17.39 1.58
N PRO A 101 0.37 -17.24 0.97
CA PRO A 101 0.27 -16.75 -0.40
C PRO A 101 0.57 -15.25 -0.49
N GLY A 102 1.01 -14.81 -1.67
CA GLY A 102 1.18 -13.40 -2.01
C GLY A 102 2.47 -12.76 -1.50
N LYS A 103 2.53 -11.43 -1.52
CA LYS A 103 3.78 -10.68 -1.26
C LYS A 103 4.24 -10.82 0.19
N LYS A 104 5.55 -10.75 0.39
CA LYS A 104 6.29 -10.83 1.65
C LYS A 104 6.96 -9.49 1.90
N VAL A 105 6.53 -8.82 2.97
CA VAL A 105 7.08 -7.54 3.39
C VAL A 105 7.59 -7.69 4.82
N ILE A 106 8.82 -7.23 5.08
CA ILE A 106 9.40 -7.19 6.42
C ILE A 106 9.62 -5.73 6.81
N CYS A 107 9.05 -5.32 7.94
CA CYS A 107 9.23 -3.99 8.51
C CYS A 107 9.92 -4.13 9.88
N GLY A 108 11.24 -3.92 9.93
CA GLY A 108 12.02 -4.11 11.15
C GLY A 108 13.38 -4.74 10.88
N GLY A 109 14.46 -4.09 11.29
CA GLY A 109 15.82 -4.67 11.23
C GLY A 109 15.93 -6.01 11.97
N THR A 110 15.40 -6.10 13.20
CA THR A 110 15.41 -7.36 13.96
C THR A 110 14.61 -8.47 13.27
N ALA A 111 13.46 -8.13 12.67
CA ALA A 111 12.66 -9.09 11.92
C ALA A 111 13.37 -9.56 10.65
N ALA A 112 14.09 -8.66 9.97
CA ALA A 112 14.92 -8.98 8.81
C ALA A 112 16.07 -9.92 9.17
N ASN A 113 16.77 -9.67 10.28
CA ASN A 113 17.86 -10.54 10.76
C ASN A 113 17.36 -11.94 11.17
N ILE A 114 16.14 -12.03 11.73
CA ILE A 114 15.52 -13.32 12.01
C ILE A 114 15.25 -14.07 10.70
N ALA A 115 14.63 -13.40 9.72
CA ALA A 115 14.36 -14.01 8.43
C ALA A 115 15.64 -14.42 7.69
N GLU A 116 16.70 -13.60 7.72
CA GLU A 116 18.02 -13.94 7.15
C GLU A 116 18.57 -15.24 7.76
N ARG A 117 18.59 -15.32 9.09
CA ARG A 117 19.09 -16.50 9.82
C ARG A 117 18.28 -17.75 9.52
N GLU A 118 16.95 -17.66 9.54
CA GLU A 118 16.09 -18.83 9.36
C GLU A 118 15.99 -19.30 7.90
N LEU A 119 16.19 -18.40 6.93
CA LEU A 119 16.17 -18.73 5.50
C LEU A 119 17.55 -19.08 4.94
N GLY A 120 18.64 -18.79 5.67
CA GLY A 120 20.00 -18.93 5.16
C GLY A 120 20.31 -17.98 4.00
N GLY A 121 19.54 -16.90 3.86
CA GLY A 121 19.70 -15.89 2.81
C GLY A 121 20.79 -14.87 3.14
N LYS A 122 21.02 -13.91 2.22
CA LYS A 122 21.91 -12.77 2.44
C LYS A 122 21.12 -11.47 2.41
N LEU A 123 21.02 -10.79 3.55
CA LEU A 123 20.45 -9.45 3.65
C LEU A 123 21.41 -8.43 3.05
N LYS A 124 20.92 -7.63 2.10
CA LYS A 124 21.70 -6.55 1.47
C LYS A 124 21.00 -5.23 1.69
N VAL A 125 21.64 -4.31 2.41
CA VAL A 125 21.14 -2.95 2.57
C VAL A 125 21.35 -2.20 1.25
N ASN A 126 20.30 -1.53 0.77
CA ASN A 126 20.37 -0.69 -0.41
C ASN A 126 20.86 0.70 0.03
N LEU A 127 22.04 1.11 -0.44
CA LEU A 127 22.65 2.39 -0.05
C LEU A 127 22.10 3.59 -0.84
N ASP A 128 21.08 3.38 -1.67
CA ASP A 128 20.45 4.45 -2.44
C ASP A 128 19.47 5.24 -1.56
N PHE A 129 19.90 6.43 -1.14
CA PHE A 129 19.07 7.36 -0.36
C PHE A 129 18.24 8.23 -1.31
N PHE A 130 17.03 7.78 -1.64
CA PHE A 130 16.09 8.55 -2.46
C PHE A 130 15.44 9.73 -1.73
N ASN A 131 15.31 9.63 -0.40
CA ASN A 131 14.81 10.68 0.48
C ASN A 131 15.65 10.65 1.78
N LYS A 132 16.18 11.80 2.20
CA LYS A 132 17.04 11.91 3.40
C LYS A 132 16.31 11.57 4.70
N ASP A 133 14.99 11.76 4.73
CA ASP A 133 14.17 11.50 5.90
C ASP A 133 13.62 10.06 5.93
N VAL A 134 13.83 9.28 4.86
CA VAL A 134 13.40 7.89 4.75
C VAL A 134 14.61 6.96 4.83
N PRO A 135 14.66 6.04 5.81
CA PRO A 135 15.74 5.06 5.90
C PRO A 135 15.88 4.21 4.63
N PRO A 136 17.09 3.68 4.36
CA PRO A 136 17.32 2.78 3.24
C PRO A 136 16.50 1.50 3.38
N THR A 137 16.14 0.92 2.24
CA THR A 137 15.53 -0.42 2.18
C THR A 137 16.62 -1.49 2.20
N ALA A 138 16.21 -2.74 2.35
CA ALA A 138 17.08 -3.89 2.14
C ALA A 138 16.43 -4.91 1.19
N THR A 139 17.24 -5.81 0.67
CA THR A 139 16.80 -6.90 -0.21
C THR A 139 17.27 -8.25 0.34
N MET A 140 16.43 -9.26 0.13
CA MET A 140 16.73 -10.66 0.42
C MET A 140 15.88 -11.53 -0.52
N GLU A 141 16.41 -12.67 -0.96
CA GLU A 141 15.68 -13.59 -1.80
C GLU A 141 14.38 -14.06 -1.14
N GLY A 142 13.29 -14.11 -1.91
CA GLY A 142 11.98 -14.50 -1.42
C GLY A 142 11.20 -13.41 -0.65
N ILE A 143 11.78 -12.21 -0.44
CA ILE A 143 11.11 -11.08 0.21
C ILE A 143 10.94 -9.92 -0.78
N ASP A 144 9.71 -9.44 -0.94
CA ASP A 144 9.37 -8.36 -1.89
C ASP A 144 9.83 -6.98 -1.42
N LEU A 145 9.85 -6.73 -0.11
CA LEU A 145 10.27 -5.44 0.46
C LEU A 145 10.77 -5.61 1.91
N ILE A 146 11.94 -5.05 2.21
CA ILE A 146 12.46 -4.95 3.59
C ILE A 146 12.72 -3.48 3.93
N THR A 147 12.19 -3.03 5.08
CA THR A 147 12.30 -1.65 5.56
C THR A 147 12.72 -1.58 7.02
N GLU A 148 13.08 -0.38 7.49
CA GLU A 148 13.56 -0.14 8.86
C GLU A 148 12.56 -0.60 9.93
N GLY A 149 11.27 -0.35 9.74
CA GLY A 149 10.23 -0.73 10.70
C GLY A 149 9.31 0.42 11.06
N VAL A 150 9.47 0.94 12.28
CA VAL A 150 8.54 1.87 12.93
C VAL A 150 8.39 3.16 12.14
N LEU A 151 9.50 3.74 11.68
CA LEU A 151 9.48 5.01 10.96
C LEU A 151 8.84 4.86 9.59
N THR A 152 9.18 3.79 8.86
CA THR A 152 8.55 3.55 7.56
C THR A 152 7.04 3.30 7.69
N LEU A 153 6.63 2.53 8.71
CA LEU A 153 5.22 2.25 8.96
C LEU A 153 4.45 3.52 9.33
N SER A 154 4.99 4.37 10.22
CA SER A 154 4.32 5.60 10.61
C SER A 154 4.11 6.54 9.42
N MET A 155 5.16 6.76 8.60
CA MET A 155 5.06 7.60 7.41
C MET A 155 4.09 7.04 6.36
N ALA A 156 4.07 5.71 6.17
CA ALA A 156 3.13 5.07 5.25
C ALA A 156 1.68 5.22 5.73
N ILE A 157 1.43 5.05 7.04
CA ILE A 157 0.11 5.26 7.65
C ILE A 157 -0.34 6.71 7.46
N GLU A 158 0.53 7.70 7.69
CA GLU A 158 0.20 9.11 7.50
C GLU A 158 -0.15 9.43 6.04
N LYS A 159 0.59 8.90 5.06
CA LYS A 159 0.23 9.03 3.64
C LYS A 159 -1.16 8.45 3.34
N ILE A 160 -1.48 7.28 3.89
CA ILE A 160 -2.79 6.63 3.70
C ILE A 160 -3.91 7.42 4.39
N LYS A 161 -3.66 7.96 5.59
CA LYS A 161 -4.62 8.81 6.31
C LYS A 161 -4.95 10.06 5.50
N LYS A 162 -3.94 10.78 5.00
CA LYS A 162 -4.15 11.97 4.15
C LYS A 162 -4.98 11.65 2.91
N TYR A 163 -4.68 10.53 2.26
CA TYR A 163 -5.45 10.06 1.10
C TYR A 163 -6.95 9.84 1.43
N LEU A 164 -7.26 9.33 2.63
CA LEU A 164 -8.62 9.05 3.08
C LEU A 164 -9.33 10.28 3.66
N ASP A 165 -8.58 11.29 4.09
CA ASP A 165 -9.10 12.47 4.76
C ASP A 165 -9.86 13.38 3.78
N PRO A 166 -11.17 13.61 3.98
CA PRO A 166 -11.96 14.51 3.13
C PRO A 166 -11.47 15.96 3.10
N SER A 167 -10.74 16.39 4.13
CA SER A 167 -10.24 17.76 4.30
C SER A 167 -8.81 17.96 3.80
N SER A 168 -8.12 16.88 3.41
CA SER A 168 -6.75 16.97 2.91
C SER A 168 -6.72 17.50 1.47
N GLU A 169 -5.74 18.37 1.19
CA GLU A 169 -5.42 18.78 -0.19
C GLU A 169 -4.99 17.59 -1.06
N ASP A 170 -4.45 16.53 -0.45
CA ASP A 170 -4.02 15.30 -1.12
C ASP A 170 -5.18 14.27 -1.26
N ARG A 171 -6.43 14.66 -0.96
CA ARG A 171 -7.56 13.72 -0.98
C ARG A 171 -7.68 13.02 -2.33
N GLY A 172 -7.77 11.69 -2.30
CA GLY A 172 -7.96 10.89 -3.50
C GLY A 172 -6.74 10.82 -4.43
N TYR A 173 -5.61 11.41 -4.04
CA TYR A 173 -4.33 11.27 -4.73
C TYR A 173 -3.26 10.77 -3.76
N ILE A 174 -2.50 9.76 -4.17
CA ILE A 174 -1.37 9.28 -3.38
C ILE A 174 -0.22 9.00 -4.32
N ASP A 175 0.83 9.80 -4.22
CA ASP A 175 2.05 9.57 -4.97
C ASP A 175 2.77 8.33 -4.42
N CYS A 176 2.74 7.29 -5.25
CA CYS A 176 3.33 5.97 -4.99
C CYS A 176 4.54 5.71 -5.89
N ASP A 177 5.00 6.68 -6.67
CA ASP A 177 6.08 6.47 -7.65
C ASP A 177 7.48 6.77 -7.08
N GLY A 178 7.55 7.21 -5.82
CA GLY A 178 8.78 7.26 -5.06
C GLY A 178 9.45 5.88 -4.98
N LYS A 179 10.78 5.87 -5.07
CA LYS A 179 11.62 4.65 -4.98
C LYS A 179 12.05 4.33 -3.55
N ASP A 180 11.67 5.17 -2.58
CA ASP A 180 11.97 4.97 -1.18
C ASP A 180 11.09 3.88 -0.53
N GLY A 181 11.45 3.44 0.67
CA GLY A 181 10.75 2.37 1.37
C GLY A 181 9.31 2.70 1.76
N VAL A 182 9.00 3.98 2.02
CA VAL A 182 7.64 4.41 2.36
C VAL A 182 6.76 4.35 1.12
N SER A 183 7.21 4.93 0.01
CA SER A 183 6.47 4.94 -1.25
C SER A 183 6.26 3.52 -1.79
N SER A 184 7.27 2.65 -1.68
CA SER A 184 7.16 1.22 -2.04
C SER A 184 6.14 0.49 -1.17
N LEU A 185 6.16 0.70 0.15
CA LEU A 185 5.21 0.09 1.08
C LEU A 185 3.78 0.56 0.80
N VAL A 186 3.59 1.88 0.61
CA VAL A 186 2.30 2.46 0.27
C VAL A 186 1.79 1.89 -1.05
N LYS A 187 2.63 1.76 -2.08
CA LYS A 187 2.25 1.16 -3.36
C LYS A 187 1.74 -0.27 -3.20
N ILE A 188 2.50 -1.12 -2.50
CA ILE A 188 2.10 -2.52 -2.22
C ILE A 188 0.77 -2.57 -1.47
N LEU A 189 0.64 -1.75 -0.43
CA LEU A 189 -0.57 -1.72 0.39
C LEU A 189 -1.75 -1.17 -0.39
N MET A 190 -1.59 -0.08 -1.16
CA MET A 190 -2.67 0.62 -1.85
C MET A 190 -3.12 -0.10 -3.11
N GLU A 191 -2.18 -0.47 -3.97
CA GLU A 191 -2.46 -0.92 -5.32
C GLU A 191 -2.54 -2.45 -5.41
N ASP A 192 -1.61 -3.15 -4.76
CA ASP A 192 -1.51 -4.61 -4.90
C ASP A 192 -2.39 -5.36 -3.91
N CYS A 193 -2.61 -4.82 -2.71
CA CYS A 193 -3.28 -5.56 -1.63
C CYS A 193 -4.80 -5.59 -1.76
N THR A 194 -5.38 -6.78 -1.66
CA THR A 194 -6.81 -6.98 -1.31
C THR A 194 -7.00 -7.59 0.08
N HIS A 195 -6.04 -8.41 0.49
CA HIS A 195 -6.04 -9.14 1.74
C HIS A 195 -4.71 -8.91 2.48
N LEU A 196 -4.76 -8.25 3.62
CA LEU A 196 -3.58 -7.94 4.42
C LEU A 196 -3.48 -8.91 5.62
N ASN A 197 -2.36 -9.60 5.75
CA ASN A 197 -2.00 -10.37 6.94
C ASN A 197 -0.89 -9.65 7.70
N LEU A 198 -1.16 -9.27 8.95
CA LEU A 198 -0.19 -8.61 9.83
C LEU A 198 0.42 -9.66 10.77
N TRP A 199 1.69 -9.99 10.56
CA TRP A 199 2.47 -10.92 11.38
C TRP A 199 3.22 -10.13 12.44
N ILE A 200 2.75 -10.20 13.68
CA ILE A 200 3.16 -9.28 14.74
C ILE A 200 4.01 -10.00 15.76
N GLY A 201 5.27 -9.63 15.83
CA GLY A 201 6.19 -10.02 16.89
C GLY A 201 5.81 -9.40 18.24
N MET A 202 5.75 -10.22 19.28
CA MET A 202 5.32 -9.83 20.63
C MET A 202 6.47 -9.77 21.65
N ALA A 203 7.72 -9.90 21.22
CA ALA A 203 8.87 -9.74 22.10
C ALA A 203 8.94 -8.30 22.68
N VAL A 204 9.23 -8.24 23.97
CA VAL A 204 9.52 -7.01 24.70
C VAL A 204 11.03 -6.80 24.67
N ASN A 205 11.48 -5.60 24.30
CA ASN A 205 12.90 -5.26 24.30
C ASN A 205 13.36 -5.04 25.77
N PRO A 206 14.28 -5.86 26.32
CA PRO A 206 14.74 -5.71 27.70
C PRO A 206 15.48 -4.39 27.93
N ALA A 207 16.11 -3.82 26.90
CA ALA A 207 16.84 -2.56 26.99
C ALA A 207 15.92 -1.31 27.11
N HIS A 208 14.62 -1.47 26.86
CA HIS A 208 13.62 -0.40 26.94
C HIS A 208 12.67 -0.57 28.14
N GLN A 209 13.20 -1.10 29.26
CA GLN A 209 12.54 -1.08 30.57
C GLN A 209 12.63 0.28 31.28
N ASN A 210 13.02 1.35 30.58
CA ASN A 210 13.06 2.69 31.13
C ASN A 210 11.61 3.22 31.30
N PRO A 211 11.13 3.51 32.52
CA PRO A 211 9.75 3.95 32.78
C PRO A 211 9.35 5.23 32.03
N ASP A 212 10.34 6.04 31.64
CA ASP A 212 10.13 7.32 30.95
C ASP A 212 9.97 7.20 29.43
N PHE A 213 10.19 6.02 28.85
CA PHE A 213 10.01 5.77 27.42
C PHE A 213 8.79 4.87 27.18
N PRO A 214 7.84 5.24 26.30
CA PRO A 214 6.81 4.30 25.87
C PRO A 214 7.50 3.09 25.23
N ALA A 215 7.34 1.91 25.84
CA ALA A 215 8.00 0.68 25.42
C ALA A 215 7.84 0.50 23.90
N ASP A 216 8.90 0.24 23.14
CA ASP A 216 8.88 0.10 21.67
C ASP A 216 7.75 -0.80 21.15
N LEU A 217 7.39 -1.81 21.95
CA LEU A 217 6.27 -2.71 21.70
C LEU A 217 4.92 -1.97 21.64
N SER A 218 4.69 -1.01 22.53
CA SER A 218 3.45 -0.20 22.58
C SER A 218 3.30 0.66 21.33
N ILE A 219 4.37 1.32 20.87
CA ILE A 219 4.37 2.13 19.65
C ILE A 219 4.09 1.24 18.44
N LYS A 220 4.80 0.12 18.31
CA LYS A 220 4.60 -0.83 17.21
C LYS A 220 3.16 -1.37 17.18
N LEU A 221 2.61 -1.80 18.33
CA LEU A 221 1.23 -2.30 18.41
C LEU A 221 0.22 -1.22 18.04
N LYS A 222 0.44 0.03 18.46
CA LYS A 222 -0.38 1.17 18.07
C LYS A 222 -0.34 1.38 16.54
N LEU A 223 0.85 1.43 15.94
CA LEU A 223 1.00 1.61 14.49
C LEU A 223 0.36 0.48 13.69
N VAL A 224 0.55 -0.77 14.13
CA VAL A 224 -0.08 -1.92 13.49
C VAL A 224 -1.60 -1.86 13.59
N GLY A 225 -2.14 -1.43 14.73
CA GLY A 225 -3.57 -1.18 14.91
C GLY A 225 -4.10 -0.05 14.02
N GLU A 226 -3.35 1.04 13.90
CA GLU A 226 -3.68 2.14 12.99
C GLU A 226 -3.67 1.68 11.54
N LEU A 227 -2.64 0.96 11.09
CA LEU A 227 -2.56 0.40 9.74
C LEU A 227 -3.75 -0.51 9.44
N TYR A 228 -4.11 -1.41 10.37
CA TYR A 228 -5.28 -2.26 10.23
C TYR A 228 -6.56 -1.45 9.99
N ASN A 229 -6.76 -0.39 10.77
CA ASN A 229 -7.93 0.48 10.64
C ASN A 229 -7.95 1.22 9.30
N GLN A 230 -6.81 1.77 8.85
CA GLN A 230 -6.72 2.44 7.55
C GLN A 230 -7.00 1.48 6.39
N MET A 231 -6.48 0.25 6.47
CA MET A 231 -6.70 -0.76 5.43
C MET A 231 -8.16 -1.23 5.39
N LYS A 232 -8.83 -1.31 6.55
CA LYS A 232 -10.27 -1.57 6.63
C LYS A 232 -11.10 -0.41 6.05
N ALA A 233 -10.71 0.84 6.28
CA ALA A 233 -11.35 2.02 5.68
C ALA A 233 -11.25 2.01 4.15
N LEU A 234 -10.14 1.51 3.61
CA LEU A 234 -9.95 1.22 2.18
C LEU A 234 -10.71 -0.02 1.66
N ARG A 235 -11.57 -0.62 2.50
CA ARG A 235 -12.36 -1.84 2.23
C ARG A 235 -11.51 -3.07 1.90
N LYS A 236 -10.27 -3.13 2.42
CA LYS A 236 -9.41 -4.32 2.30
C LYS A 236 -9.68 -5.27 3.46
N LYS A 237 -9.66 -6.57 3.18
CA LYS A 237 -9.81 -7.60 4.21
C LYS A 237 -8.49 -7.70 4.96
N SER A 238 -8.50 -7.48 6.27
CA SER A 238 -7.29 -7.47 7.08
C SER A 238 -7.41 -8.47 8.22
N ALA A 239 -6.31 -9.12 8.60
CA ALA A 239 -6.28 -10.07 9.70
C ALA A 239 -4.96 -9.98 10.48
N TYR A 240 -5.04 -10.16 11.80
CA TYR A 240 -3.86 -10.28 12.65
C TYR A 240 -3.40 -11.72 12.75
N LYS A 241 -2.07 -11.90 12.80
CA LYS A 241 -1.37 -13.14 13.09
C LYS A 241 -0.34 -12.86 14.17
N LEU A 242 -0.68 -13.18 15.41
CA LEU A 242 0.23 -12.97 16.54
C LEU A 242 1.34 -14.03 16.53
N CYS A 243 2.59 -13.60 16.57
CA CYS A 243 3.77 -14.48 16.60
C CYS A 243 4.09 -14.88 18.05
N VAL A 244 3.27 -15.78 18.59
CA VAL A 244 3.36 -16.39 19.93
C VAL A 244 3.29 -17.92 19.81
N ASN A 245 3.30 -18.66 20.94
CA ASN A 245 3.27 -20.14 21.01
C ASN A 245 2.27 -20.86 20.09
N LYS A 246 1.22 -20.17 19.61
CA LYS A 246 0.44 -20.53 18.41
C LYS A 246 0.21 -19.26 17.58
N ILE A 247 0.25 -19.35 16.25
CA ILE A 247 -0.22 -18.25 15.40
C ILE A 247 -1.74 -18.13 15.59
N VAL A 248 -2.16 -17.17 16.41
CA VAL A 248 -3.57 -16.88 16.64
C VAL A 248 -4.05 -15.96 15.52
N ARG A 249 -5.06 -16.40 14.76
CA ARG A 249 -5.81 -15.51 13.88
C ARG A 249 -6.84 -14.77 14.72
N MET A 250 -6.78 -13.44 14.72
CA MET A 250 -7.89 -12.63 15.24
C MET A 250 -8.81 -12.26 14.08
N HIS A 251 -10.09 -12.58 14.22
CA HIS A 251 -11.15 -12.26 13.25
C HIS A 251 -11.74 -10.87 13.51
#